data_AF-A0AAW6DK47-F1
#
_entry.id   AF-A0AAW6DK47-F1
#
_cell.length_a   1.000
_cell.length_b   1.000
_cell.length_c   1.000
_cell.angle_alpha   90.00
_cell.angle_beta   90.00
_cell.angle_gamma   90.00
#
_symmetry.space_group_name_H-M   'P 1'
#
loop_
_entity.id
_entity.type
_entity.pdbx_description
1 polymer ?
#
loop_
_entity_poly.entity_id
_entity_poly.type
_entity_poly.pdbx_seq_one_letter_code
_entity_poly.pdbx_strand_id
1 'polypeptide(L)'
;MLVCIFLIVWITNIILSFLQKKSKIVNFLTIVFLFVLFCGNTLNGDYWAYKWRYDAGEFNIFEIGYRMIATFCRNQGLSYNAFITVLVVPLYILLIYHIKKTGINLSIFFSLYFSILVFYDINQVRNFVVVVILTVSMLFLMQGKKAIFIMGIAFSALFHSIAIVYFILLFC
;
A
#
# COMPACT_ATOMS: atom_id res chain seq x y z
N MET A 1 -14.37 16.25 12.90
CA MET A 1 -13.75 15.52 14.04
C MET A 1 -12.64 14.58 13.57
N LEU A 2 -12.90 13.57 12.73
CA LEU A 2 -11.89 12.59 12.31
C LEU A 2 -10.69 13.21 11.56
N VAL A 3 -10.94 14.19 10.70
CA VAL A 3 -9.88 14.97 10.01
C VAL A 3 -8.98 15.71 11.00
N CYS A 4 -9.56 16.35 12.03
CA CYS A 4 -8.78 17.05 13.04
C CYS A 4 -7.85 16.09 13.80
N ILE A 5 -8.36 14.90 14.16
CA ILE A 5 -7.57 13.88 14.85
C ILE A 5 -6.45 13.36 13.92
N PHE A 6 -6.76 13.12 12.64
CA PHE A 6 -5.74 12.76 11.64
C PHE A 6 -4.64 13.81 11.54
N LEU A 7 -5.00 15.09 11.42
CA LEU A 7 -4.03 16.20 11.35
C LEU A 7 -3.16 16.27 12.60
N ILE A 8 -3.75 16.09 13.79
CA ILE A 8 -2.99 16.03 15.05
C ILE A 8 -1.99 14.88 15.02
N VAL A 9 -2.40 13.68 14.61
CA VAL A 9 -1.51 12.50 14.51
C VAL A 9 -0.40 12.74 13.49
N TRP A 10 -0.72 13.32 12.34
CA TRP A 10 0.26 13.63 11.29
C TRP A 10 1.29 14.68 11.75
N ILE A 11 0.83 15.81 12.31
CA ILE A 11 1.69 16.85 12.87
C ILE A 11 2.56 16.29 13.99
N THR A 12 2.02 15.42 14.84
CA THR A 12 2.79 14.76 15.89
C THR A 12 3.91 13.89 15.31
N ASN A 13 3.67 13.14 14.22
CA ASN A 13 4.73 12.41 13.54
C ASN A 13 5.82 13.36 13.00
N ILE A 14 5.44 14.51 12.43
CA ILE A 14 6.39 15.52 11.93
C ILE A 14 7.28 16.02 13.09
N ILE A 15 6.68 16.39 14.22
CA ILE A 15 7.42 16.84 15.40
C ILE A 15 8.36 15.74 15.90
N LEU A 16 7.87 14.50 16.05
CA LEU A 16 8.69 13.36 16.50
C LEU A 16 9.82 13.03 15.52
N SER A 17 9.59 13.22 14.22
CA SER A 17 10.60 13.08 13.17
C SER A 17 11.75 14.08 13.36
N PHE A 18 11.44 15.38 13.53
CA PHE A 18 12.47 16.39 13.80
C PHE A 18 13.20 16.18 15.12
N LEU A 19 12.48 15.74 16.17
CA LEU A 19 13.05 15.42 17.47
C LEU A 19 13.78 14.07 17.52
N GLN A 20 13.74 13.28 16.43
CA GLN A 20 14.26 11.90 16.37
C GLN A 20 13.72 10.98 17.47
N LYS A 21 12.53 11.28 18.00
CA LYS A 21 11.87 10.50 19.06
C LYS A 21 10.98 9.41 18.46
N LYS A 22 10.90 8.28 19.14
CA LYS A 22 10.02 7.15 18.77
C LYS A 22 8.85 7.09 19.74
N SER A 23 7.62 7.01 19.22
CA SER A 23 6.42 6.82 20.04
C SER A 23 5.59 5.65 19.54
N LYS A 24 5.43 4.62 20.39
CA LYS A 24 4.64 3.43 20.05
C LYS A 24 3.16 3.77 19.88
N ILE A 25 2.63 4.67 20.72
CA ILE A 25 1.23 5.11 20.70
C ILE A 25 0.95 5.87 19.40
N VAL A 26 1.79 6.85 19.05
CA VAL A 26 1.62 7.63 17.81
C VAL A 26 1.74 6.70 16.60
N ASN A 27 2.71 5.79 16.57
CA ASN A 27 2.84 4.80 15.49
C ASN A 27 1.59 3.93 15.35
N PHE A 28 1.05 3.43 16.47
CA PHE A 28 -0.18 2.63 16.46
C PHE A 28 -1.37 3.43 15.92
N LEU A 29 -1.60 4.64 16.43
CA LEU A 29 -2.68 5.51 15.95
C LEU A 29 -2.52 5.84 14.46
N THR A 30 -1.29 6.08 14.01
CA THR A 30 -0.98 6.38 12.61
C THR A 30 -1.34 5.20 11.69
N ILE A 31 -1.02 3.97 12.12
CA ILE A 31 -1.39 2.75 11.40
C ILE A 31 -2.92 2.57 11.35
N VAL A 32 -3.62 2.85 12.46
CA VAL A 32 -5.09 2.84 12.48
C VAL A 32 -5.65 3.83 11.47
N PHE A 33 -5.15 5.07 11.45
CA PHE A 33 -5.58 6.08 10.49
C PHE A 33 -5.29 5.68 9.04
N LEU A 34 -4.15 5.07 8.79
CA LEU A 34 -3.79 4.55 7.47
C LEU A 34 -4.82 3.53 6.96
N PHE A 35 -5.30 2.61 7.82
CA PHE A 35 -6.37 1.68 7.43
C PHE A 35 -7.73 2.35 7.27
N VAL A 36 -8.08 3.30 8.16
CA VAL A 36 -9.34 4.07 8.04
C VAL A 36 -9.36 4.85 6.73
N LEU A 37 -8.26 5.51 6.37
CA LEU A 37 -8.15 6.27 5.13
C LEU A 37 -8.23 5.35 3.91
N PHE A 38 -7.54 4.21 3.93
CA PHE A 38 -7.50 3.35 2.74
C PHE A 38 -8.79 2.57 2.53
N CYS A 39 -9.26 1.85 3.56
CA CYS A 39 -10.46 1.02 3.46
C CYS A 39 -11.76 1.84 3.50
N GLY A 40 -11.72 3.06 4.05
CA GLY A 40 -12.86 3.95 4.17
C GLY A 40 -13.03 4.94 3.02
N ASN A 41 -12.07 5.04 2.09
CA ASN A 41 -12.15 6.01 0.99
C ASN A 41 -13.03 5.52 -0.16
N THR A 42 -14.34 5.67 0.01
CA THR A 42 -15.36 5.26 -0.96
C THR A 42 -15.70 6.34 -2.00
N LEU A 43 -15.13 7.53 -1.88
CA LEU A 43 -15.42 8.69 -2.72
C LEU A 43 -14.25 9.08 -3.63
N ASN A 44 -13.30 8.16 -3.86
CA ASN A 44 -12.24 8.41 -4.82
C ASN A 44 -12.70 8.22 -6.27
N GLY A 45 -11.95 8.83 -7.20
CA GLY A 45 -12.30 8.90 -8.62
C GLY A 45 -12.47 7.53 -9.30
N ASP A 46 -11.78 6.51 -8.79
CA ASP A 46 -11.77 5.17 -9.36
C ASP A 46 -12.78 4.24 -8.64
N TYR A 47 -13.11 4.52 -7.38
CA TYR A 47 -13.80 3.58 -6.48
C TYR A 47 -15.07 3.00 -7.08
N TRP A 48 -15.96 3.86 -7.61
CA TRP A 48 -17.24 3.43 -8.15
C TRP A 48 -17.07 2.56 -9.40
N ALA A 49 -16.09 2.86 -10.23
CA ALA A 49 -15.80 2.10 -11.44
C ALA A 49 -15.26 0.70 -11.12
N TYR A 50 -14.42 0.56 -10.09
CA TYR A 50 -13.93 -0.75 -9.63
C TYR A 50 -15.02 -1.52 -8.88
N LYS A 51 -15.78 -0.86 -8.00
CA LYS A 51 -16.88 -1.48 -7.26
C LYS A 51 -17.93 -2.04 -8.21
N TRP A 52 -18.38 -1.27 -9.20
CA TRP A 52 -19.38 -1.72 -10.17
C TRP A 52 -18.93 -2.99 -10.90
N ARG A 53 -17.67 -3.02 -11.35
CA ARG A 53 -17.09 -4.21 -12.00
C ARG A 53 -16.96 -5.40 -11.06
N TYR A 54 -16.56 -5.15 -9.81
CA TYR A 54 -16.48 -6.19 -8.81
C TYR A 54 -17.84 -6.84 -8.54
N ASP A 55 -18.87 -6.02 -8.36
CA ASP A 55 -20.23 -6.50 -8.11
C ASP A 55 -20.78 -7.26 -9.34
N ALA A 56 -20.53 -6.73 -10.55
CA ALA A 56 -20.91 -7.37 -11.81
C ALA A 56 -20.09 -8.64 -12.13
N GLY A 57 -18.94 -8.85 -11.49
CA GLY A 57 -18.01 -9.94 -11.81
C GLY A 57 -17.20 -9.72 -13.10
N GLU A 58 -17.12 -8.48 -13.57
CA GLU A 58 -16.44 -8.10 -14.82
C GLU A 58 -14.95 -7.84 -14.59
N PHE A 59 -14.18 -8.91 -14.43
CA PHE A 59 -12.75 -8.80 -14.11
C PHE A 59 -11.79 -8.87 -15.31
N ASN A 60 -12.31 -9.07 -16.53
CA ASN A 60 -11.47 -9.34 -17.71
C ASN A 60 -10.53 -8.20 -18.10
N ILE A 61 -10.85 -6.98 -17.69
CA ILE A 61 -10.02 -5.79 -17.96
C ILE A 61 -8.87 -5.62 -16.97
N PHE A 62 -8.85 -6.38 -15.87
CA PHE A 62 -7.83 -6.27 -14.83
C PHE A 62 -6.76 -7.34 -15.01
N GLU A 63 -5.55 -7.03 -14.53
CA GLU A 63 -4.41 -7.93 -14.53
C GLU A 63 -4.70 -9.17 -13.67
N ILE A 64 -4.05 -10.28 -14.03
CA ILE A 64 -4.40 -11.61 -13.53
C ILE A 64 -4.33 -11.74 -12.01
N GLY A 65 -3.35 -11.12 -11.36
CA GLY A 65 -3.19 -11.14 -9.91
C GLY A 65 -4.35 -10.43 -9.20
N TYR A 66 -4.75 -9.26 -9.68
CA TYR A 66 -5.92 -8.55 -9.16
C TYR A 66 -7.20 -9.36 -9.39
N ARG A 67 -7.39 -9.85 -10.62
CA ARG A 67 -8.54 -10.67 -11.01
C ARG A 67 -8.69 -11.92 -10.16
N MET A 68 -7.60 -12.64 -9.88
CA MET A 68 -7.63 -13.87 -9.09
C MET A 68 -8.14 -13.62 -7.67
N ILE A 69 -7.60 -12.60 -6.98
CA ILE A 69 -8.01 -12.26 -5.62
C ILE A 69 -9.45 -11.73 -5.60
N ALA A 70 -9.80 -10.85 -6.54
CA ALA A 70 -11.16 -10.30 -6.65
C ALA A 70 -12.20 -11.40 -6.90
N THR A 71 -11.91 -12.32 -7.82
CA THR A 71 -12.79 -13.47 -8.12
C THR A 71 -12.96 -14.36 -6.89
N PHE A 72 -11.86 -14.68 -6.20
CA PHE A 72 -11.91 -15.47 -4.98
C PHE A 72 -12.78 -14.80 -3.92
N CYS A 73 -12.52 -13.53 -3.59
CA CYS A 73 -13.29 -12.79 -2.59
C CYS A 73 -14.77 -12.69 -2.95
N ARG A 74 -15.09 -12.42 -4.23
CA ARG A 74 -16.47 -12.34 -4.69
C ARG A 74 -17.18 -13.68 -4.58
N ASN A 75 -16.52 -14.78 -4.92
CA ASN A 75 -17.07 -16.13 -4.80
C ASN A 75 -17.32 -16.52 -3.33
N GLN A 76 -16.59 -15.94 -2.38
CA GLN A 76 -16.84 -16.07 -0.95
C GLN A 76 -17.93 -15.11 -0.43
N GLY A 77 -18.58 -14.34 -1.32
CA GLY A 77 -19.63 -13.37 -0.96
C GLY A 77 -19.10 -12.10 -0.28
N LEU A 78 -17.79 -11.83 -0.36
CA LEU A 78 -17.21 -10.63 0.23
C LEU A 78 -17.59 -9.39 -0.58
N SER A 79 -17.92 -8.30 0.12
CA SER A 79 -18.13 -6.98 -0.50
C SER A 79 -16.84 -6.43 -1.10
N TYR A 80 -16.94 -5.47 -2.01
CA TYR A 80 -15.77 -4.79 -2.58
C TYR A 80 -14.84 -4.21 -1.51
N ASN A 81 -15.39 -3.59 -0.45
CA ASN A 81 -14.58 -3.05 0.66
C ASN A 81 -13.84 -4.14 1.45
N ALA A 82 -14.47 -5.29 1.64
CA ALA A 82 -13.82 -6.43 2.27
C ALA A 82 -12.70 -6.98 1.38
N PHE A 83 -12.92 -7.06 0.06
CA PHE A 83 -11.88 -7.41 -0.90
C PHE A 83 -10.69 -6.44 -0.86
N ILE A 84 -10.92 -5.12 -0.87
CA ILE A 84 -9.86 -4.11 -0.75
C ILE A 84 -9.09 -4.28 0.57
N THR A 85 -9.79 -4.54 1.66
CA THR A 85 -9.16 -4.82 2.96
C THR A 85 -8.26 -6.06 2.90
N VAL A 86 -8.74 -7.15 2.31
CA VAL A 86 -7.97 -8.40 2.11
C VAL A 86 -6.71 -8.16 1.26
N LEU A 87 -6.81 -7.30 0.25
CA LEU A 87 -5.69 -6.97 -0.63
C LEU A 87 -4.65 -6.09 0.08
N VAL A 88 -5.10 -5.05 0.78
CA VAL A 88 -4.26 -3.94 1.23
C VAL A 88 -3.63 -4.19 2.61
N VAL A 89 -4.37 -4.83 3.53
CA VAL A 89 -3.88 -5.05 4.90
C VAL A 89 -2.59 -5.87 4.94
N PRO A 90 -2.47 -7.01 4.24
CA PRO A 90 -1.23 -7.79 4.21
C PRO A 90 -0.05 -6.99 3.64
N LEU A 91 -0.29 -6.14 2.63
CA LEU A 91 0.74 -5.33 2.00
C LEU A 91 1.27 -4.26 2.95
N TYR A 92 0.41 -3.57 3.69
CA TYR A 92 0.88 -2.62 4.69
C TYR A 92 1.62 -3.28 5.85
N ILE A 93 1.15 -4.46 6.30
CA ILE A 93 1.87 -5.24 7.31
C ILE A 93 3.28 -5.58 6.80
N LEU A 94 3.39 -6.06 5.56
CA LEU A 94 4.66 -6.38 4.92
C LEU A 94 5.58 -5.16 4.83
N LEU A 95 5.05 -4.02 4.39
CA LEU A 95 5.76 -2.75 4.26
C LEU A 95 6.29 -2.29 5.62
N ILE A 96 5.41 -2.14 6.60
CA ILE A 96 5.77 -1.64 7.94
C ILE A 96 6.78 -2.58 8.62
N TYR A 97 6.63 -3.89 8.45
CA TYR A 97 7.59 -4.88 8.96
C TYR A 97 8.99 -4.66 8.37
N HIS A 98 9.09 -4.48 7.05
CA HIS A 98 10.38 -4.27 6.40
C HIS A 98 10.98 -2.89 6.69
N ILE A 99 10.18 -1.83 6.74
CA ILE A 99 10.65 -0.50 7.14
C ILE A 99 11.20 -0.55 8.58
N LYS A 100 10.53 -1.22 9.51
CA LYS A 100 11.07 -1.40 10.88
C LYS A 100 12.44 -2.11 10.89
N LYS A 101 12.66 -3.09 10.00
CA LYS A 101 13.94 -3.80 9.88
C LYS A 101 15.09 -2.93 9.38
N THR A 102 14.80 -1.87 8.63
CA THR A 102 15.84 -0.91 8.20
C THR A 102 16.40 -0.06 9.34
N GLY A 103 15.73 -0.04 10.51
CA GLY A 103 16.09 0.81 11.64
C GLY A 103 15.60 2.26 11.54
N ILE A 104 15.01 2.65 10.41
CA ILE A 104 14.43 3.98 10.18
C ILE A 104 13.34 4.28 11.22
N ASN A 105 13.33 5.51 11.74
CA ASN A 105 12.26 5.97 12.61
C ASN A 105 10.94 6.02 11.84
N LEU A 106 9.94 5.25 12.28
CA LEU A 106 8.62 5.21 11.65
C LEU A 106 7.92 6.56 11.59
N SER A 107 8.20 7.47 12.52
CA SER A 107 7.64 8.83 12.45
C SER A 107 8.15 9.59 11.23
N ILE A 108 9.43 9.41 10.84
CA ILE A 108 9.98 9.99 9.59
C ILE A 108 9.23 9.42 8.39
N PHE A 109 9.09 8.09 8.33
CA PHE A 109 8.37 7.42 7.25
C PHE A 109 6.93 7.94 7.13
N PHE A 110 6.17 7.94 8.22
CA PHE A 110 4.78 8.37 8.21
C PHE A 110 4.61 9.86 7.92
N SER A 111 5.51 10.73 8.37
CA SER A 111 5.49 12.14 8.01
C SER A 111 5.54 12.36 6.50
N LEU A 112 6.49 11.69 5.83
CA LEU A 112 6.64 11.78 4.38
C LEU A 112 5.49 11.09 3.65
N TYR A 113 5.11 9.89 4.09
CA TYR A 113 4.06 9.09 3.48
C TYR A 113 2.70 9.80 3.48
N PHE A 114 2.32 10.41 4.61
CA PHE A 114 1.04 11.13 4.74
C PHE A 114 1.03 12.51 4.09
N SER A 115 2.18 13.06 3.71
CA SER A 115 2.21 14.37 3.05
C SER A 115 1.63 14.31 1.64
N ILE A 116 1.90 13.22 0.90
CA ILE A 116 1.51 13.12 -0.51
C ILE A 116 1.15 11.66 -0.86
N LEU A 117 2.05 10.72 -0.56
CA LEU A 117 2.03 9.39 -1.17
C LEU A 117 0.77 8.60 -0.83
N VAL A 118 0.27 8.70 0.40
CA VAL A 118 -0.94 8.01 0.83
C VAL A 118 -2.16 8.39 -0.01
N PHE A 119 -2.31 9.64 -0.42
CA PHE A 119 -3.48 10.09 -1.19
C PHE A 119 -3.47 9.58 -2.63
N TYR A 120 -2.28 9.39 -3.19
CA TYR A 120 -2.12 8.77 -4.49
C TYR A 120 -2.44 7.28 -4.44
N ASP A 121 -1.90 6.58 -3.43
CA ASP A 121 -2.04 5.14 -3.27
C ASP A 121 -3.48 4.71 -3.00
N ILE A 122 -4.26 5.51 -2.26
CA ILE A 122 -5.67 5.19 -1.99
C ILE A 122 -6.52 5.28 -3.27
N ASN A 123 -6.19 6.19 -4.19
CA ASN A 123 -6.95 6.33 -5.44
C ASN A 123 -6.61 5.21 -6.43
N GLN A 124 -5.37 4.71 -6.44
CA GLN A 124 -4.90 3.72 -7.40
C GLN A 124 -4.42 2.43 -6.73
N VAL A 125 -5.38 1.62 -6.23
CA VAL A 125 -5.07 0.42 -5.43
C VAL A 125 -4.15 -0.58 -6.15
N ARG A 126 -4.31 -0.78 -7.47
CA ARG A 126 -3.40 -1.66 -8.25
C ARG A 126 -1.97 -1.13 -8.28
N ASN A 127 -1.81 0.19 -8.38
CA ASN A 127 -0.50 0.82 -8.37
C ASN A 127 0.14 0.75 -6.96
N PHE A 128 -0.65 0.98 -5.91
CA PHE A 128 -0.22 0.76 -4.53
C PHE A 128 0.36 -0.65 -4.30
N VAL A 129 -0.29 -1.69 -4.82
CA VAL A 129 0.21 -3.08 -4.74
C VAL A 129 1.63 -3.18 -5.31
N VAL A 130 1.83 -2.61 -6.51
CA VAL A 130 3.13 -2.57 -7.17
C VAL A 130 4.16 -1.79 -6.35
N VAL A 131 3.83 -0.59 -5.89
CA VAL A 131 4.73 0.26 -5.11
C VAL A 131 5.21 -0.44 -3.83
N VAL A 132 4.31 -1.12 -3.10
CA VAL A 132 4.68 -1.84 -1.87
C VAL A 132 5.61 -3.01 -2.15
N ILE A 133 5.24 -3.89 -3.10
CA ILE A 133 6.05 -5.06 -3.44
C ILE A 133 7.43 -4.61 -3.97
N LEU A 134 7.47 -3.57 -4.81
CA LEU A 134 8.73 -3.01 -5.31
C LEU A 134 9.58 -2.41 -4.19
N THR A 135 8.98 -1.65 -3.27
CA THR A 135 9.70 -1.06 -2.13
C THR A 135 10.35 -2.15 -1.28
N VAL A 136 9.61 -3.23 -0.98
CA VAL A 136 10.15 -4.37 -0.23
C VAL A 136 11.23 -5.10 -1.03
N SER A 137 11.01 -5.31 -2.32
CA SER A 137 11.95 -5.97 -3.22
C SER A 137 13.26 -5.20 -3.36
N MET A 138 13.21 -3.86 -3.41
CA MET A 138 14.39 -2.99 -3.45
C MET A 138 15.29 -3.19 -2.23
N LEU A 139 14.72 -3.41 -1.04
CA LEU A 139 15.52 -3.70 0.17
C LEU A 139 16.33 -5.00 0.01
N PHE A 140 15.82 -5.98 -0.74
CA PHE A 140 16.56 -7.20 -1.07
C PHE A 140 17.60 -6.97 -2.17
N LEU A 141 17.31 -6.13 -3.16
CA LEU A 141 18.28 -5.72 -4.18
C LEU A 141 19.52 -5.07 -3.53
N MET A 142 19.30 -4.16 -2.59
CA MET A 142 20.38 -3.48 -1.83
C MET A 142 21.23 -4.46 -0.99
N GLN A 143 20.70 -5.64 -0.67
CA GLN A 143 21.42 -6.72 0.01
C GLN A 143 22.11 -7.68 -0.99
N GLY A 144 22.17 -7.34 -2.28
CA GLY A 144 22.73 -8.17 -3.35
C GLY A 144 21.82 -9.32 -3.80
N LYS A 145 20.60 -9.46 -3.26
CA LYS A 145 19.68 -10.57 -3.56
C LYS A 145 18.85 -10.28 -4.82
N LYS A 146 19.52 -10.13 -5.96
CA LYS A 146 18.91 -9.78 -7.26
C LYS A 146 17.77 -10.69 -7.69
N ALA A 147 17.87 -12.00 -7.42
CA ALA A 147 16.81 -12.96 -7.74
C ALA A 147 15.49 -12.65 -7.03
N ILE A 148 15.53 -12.25 -5.75
CA ILE A 148 14.33 -11.87 -4.99
C ILE A 148 13.72 -10.60 -5.57
N PHE A 149 14.55 -9.63 -5.97
CA PHE A 149 14.08 -8.42 -6.62
C PHE A 149 13.37 -8.70 -7.96
N ILE A 150 13.97 -9.56 -8.80
CA ILE A 150 13.37 -10.00 -10.07
C ILE A 150 12.04 -10.71 -9.84
N MET A 151 11.98 -11.63 -8.88
CA MET A 151 10.73 -12.30 -8.50
C MET A 151 9.68 -11.29 -8.02
N GLY A 152 10.09 -10.28 -7.25
CA GLY A 152 9.24 -9.18 -6.81
C GLY A 152 8.65 -8.38 -7.97
N ILE A 153 9.45 -7.98 -8.95
CA ILE A 153 8.96 -7.28 -10.15
C ILE A 153 7.99 -8.17 -10.94
N ALA A 154 8.36 -9.43 -11.19
CA ALA A 154 7.52 -10.37 -11.93
C ALA A 154 6.17 -10.59 -11.23
N PHE A 155 6.17 -10.71 -9.90
CA PHE A 155 4.95 -10.84 -9.11
C PHE A 155 4.12 -9.55 -9.12
N SER A 156 4.73 -8.38 -8.97
CA SER A 156 4.06 -7.07 -9.10
C SER A 156 3.39 -6.87 -10.45
N ALA A 157 4.02 -7.35 -11.53
CA ALA A 157 3.48 -7.24 -12.88
C ALA A 157 2.16 -7.99 -13.07
N LEU A 158 1.85 -8.97 -12.19
CA LEU A 158 0.54 -9.63 -12.16
C LEU A 158 -0.58 -8.69 -11.70
N PHE A 159 -0.26 -7.60 -11.00
CA PHE A 159 -1.25 -6.64 -10.46
C PHE A 159 -1.33 -5.36 -11.27
N HIS A 160 -0.22 -4.93 -11.87
CA HIS A 160 -0.20 -3.81 -12.80
C HIS A 160 1.03 -3.89 -13.72
N SER A 161 0.82 -3.79 -15.03
CA SER A 161 1.87 -3.94 -16.04
C SER A 161 3.02 -2.92 -15.92
N ILE A 162 2.79 -1.76 -15.29
CA ILE A 162 3.80 -0.70 -15.10
C ILE A 162 4.99 -1.19 -14.26
N ALA A 163 4.81 -2.24 -13.46
CA ALA A 163 5.89 -2.86 -12.68
C ALA A 163 7.09 -3.28 -13.55
N ILE A 164 6.86 -3.65 -14.82
CA ILE A 164 7.90 -4.11 -15.74
C ILE A 164 8.96 -3.01 -15.98
N VAL A 165 8.57 -1.73 -15.96
CA VAL A 165 9.50 -0.60 -16.16
C VAL A 165 10.63 -0.61 -15.13
N TYR A 166 10.38 -1.13 -13.93
CA TYR A 166 11.35 -1.16 -12.83
C TYR A 166 12.46 -2.20 -13.00
N PHE A 167 12.43 -3.03 -14.06
CA PHE A 167 13.59 -3.85 -14.43
C PHE A 167 14.85 -3.02 -14.72
N ILE A 168 14.69 -1.75 -15.12
CA ILE A 168 15.82 -0.84 -15.35
C ILE A 168 16.73 -0.70 -14.13
N LEU A 169 16.18 -0.83 -12.92
CA LEU A 169 16.93 -0.70 -11.66
C LEU A 169 17.94 -1.84 -11.43
N LEU A 170 17.91 -2.92 -12.20
CA LEU A 170 18.95 -3.97 -12.16
C LEU A 170 20.29 -3.51 -12.74
N PHE A 171 20.26 -2.47 -13.59
CA PHE A 171 21.41 -1.97 -14.33
C PHE A 171 21.98 -0.68 -13.73
N CYS A 172 21.36 -0.16 -12.68
CA CYS A 172 21.86 0.96 -11.88
C CYS A 172 22.70 0.43 -10.71
#